data_AF-A0A287D1U6-F1
#
_entry.id   AF-A0A287D1U6-F1
#
_cell.length_a   1.000
_cell.length_b   1.000
_cell.length_c   1.000
_cell.angle_alpha   90.00
_cell.angle_beta   90.00
_cell.angle_gamma   90.00
#
_symmetry.space_group_name_H-M   'P 1'
#
loop_
_entity.id
_entity.type
_entity.pdbx_description
1 polymer ?
#
loop_
_entity_poly.entity_id
_entity_poly.type
_entity_poly.pdbx_seq_one_letter_code
_entity_poly.pdbx_strand_id
1 'polypeptide(L)' 'IMAEDIKTKIKNYKTAPFDSRFPNQNQTRNCWQNYVVSAWDDRRAEGTFPGKI' A
#
# COMPACT_ATOMS: atom_id res chain seq x y z
N ILE A 1 14.15 -13.17 16.19
CA ILE A 1 14.02 -11.75 16.61
C ILE A 1 13.27 -10.97 15.54
N MET A 2 13.86 -10.68 14.38
CA MET A 2 13.22 -9.89 13.30
C MET A 2 11.82 -10.40 12.86
N ALA A 3 11.63 -11.71 12.72
CA ALA A 3 10.34 -12.28 12.30
C ALA A 3 9.22 -12.13 13.35
N GLU A 4 9.58 -12.15 14.65
CA GLU A 4 8.62 -11.98 15.74
C GLU A 4 8.23 -10.50 15.91
N ASP A 5 9.19 -9.59 15.72
CA ASP A 5 8.92 -8.15 15.71
C ASP A 5 7.99 -7.75 14.55
N ILE A 6 8.19 -8.33 13.36
CA ILE A 6 7.32 -8.10 12.21
C ILE A 6 5.91 -8.63 12.50
N LYS A 7 5.77 -9.85 13.02
CA LYS A 7 4.47 -10.42 13.42
C LYS A 7 3.75 -9.53 14.43
N THR A 8 4.48 -9.01 15.41
CA THR A 8 3.93 -8.13 16.44
C THR A 8 3.47 -6.79 15.86
N LYS A 9 4.25 -6.20 14.95
CA LYS A 9 3.86 -4.96 14.24
C LYS A 9 2.63 -5.14 13.38
N ILE A 10 2.51 -6.26 12.66
CA ILE A 10 1.32 -6.58 11.85
C ILE A 10 0.09 -6.74 12.75
N LYS A 11 0.22 -7.47 13.86
CA LYS A 11 -0.89 -7.68 14.82
C LYS A 11 -1.39 -6.37 15.43
N ASN A 12 -0.50 -5.41 15.67
CA ASN A 12 -0.82 -4.11 16.26
C ASN A 12 -1.03 -2.99 15.23
N TYR A 13 -1.05 -3.32 13.93
CA TYR A 13 -1.22 -2.34 12.87
C TYR A 13 -2.64 -1.75 12.88
N LYS A 14 -2.75 -0.42 12.92
CA LYS A 14 -4.04 0.29 12.97
C LYS A 14 -4.31 1.09 11.71
N THR A 15 -3.33 1.88 11.27
CA THR A 15 -3.44 2.78 10.12
C THR A 15 -2.08 2.95 9.46
N ALA A 16 -2.05 3.49 8.24
CA ALA A 16 -0.81 3.81 7.55
C ALA A 16 0.02 4.80 8.38
N PRO A 17 1.34 4.57 8.51
CA PRO A 17 2.22 5.57 9.09
C PRO A 17 2.39 6.75 8.13
N PHE A 18 2.95 7.84 8.65
CA PHE A 18 3.39 8.95 7.82
C PHE A 18 4.53 8.52 6.87
N ASP A 19 4.40 8.86 5.59
CA ASP A 19 5.42 8.65 4.57
C ASP A 19 6.04 10.00 4.17
N SER A 20 7.32 10.21 4.49
CA SER A 20 8.03 11.46 4.22
C SER A 20 8.19 11.79 2.74
N ARG A 21 8.00 10.80 1.85
CA ARG A 21 8.00 11.01 0.38
C ARG A 21 6.72 11.71 -0.09
N PHE A 22 5.66 11.63 0.70
CA PHE A 22 4.36 12.23 0.41
C PHE A 22 3.90 13.13 1.58
N PRO A 23 4.56 14.27 1.83
CA PRO A 23 4.27 15.11 3.00
C PRO A 23 3.09 16.09 2.78
N ASN A 24 2.59 16.21 1.55
CA ASN A 24 1.53 17.15 1.19
C ASN A 24 0.13 16.56 1.44
N GLN A 25 -0.88 17.43 1.47
CA GLN A 25 -2.28 17.00 1.65
C GLN A 25 -2.78 16.08 0.52
N ASN A 26 -2.24 16.19 -0.69
CA ASN A 26 -2.62 15.33 -1.80
C ASN A 26 -1.94 13.94 -1.72
N GLN A 27 -2.66 12.96 -1.17
CA GLN A 27 -2.18 11.58 -0.96
C GLN A 27 -2.46 10.61 -2.12
N THR A 28 -2.87 11.09 -3.30
CA THR A 28 -3.25 10.22 -4.44
C THR A 28 -2.10 9.31 -4.89
N ARG A 29 -0.86 9.82 -4.89
CA ARG A 29 0.33 9.01 -5.26
C ARG A 29 0.73 8.00 -4.19
N ASN A 30 0.56 8.35 -2.91
CA ASN A 30 0.78 7.42 -1.80
C ASN A 30 -0.24 6.28 -1.86
N CYS A 31 -1.51 6.62 -2.10
CA CYS A 31 -2.58 5.66 -2.35
C CYS A 31 -2.24 4.77 -3.54
N TRP A 32 -1.85 5.33 -4.69
CA TRP A 32 -1.51 4.53 -5.86
C TRP A 32 -0.34 3.56 -5.64
N GLN A 33 0.68 3.97 -4.89
CA GLN A 33 1.87 3.15 -4.68
C GLN A 33 1.65 2.02 -3.65
N ASN A 34 0.88 2.27 -2.58
CA ASN A 34 0.77 1.37 -1.43
C ASN A 34 -0.60 0.68 -1.32
N TYR A 35 -1.64 1.26 -1.92
CA TYR A 35 -3.01 0.80 -1.81
C TYR A 35 -3.54 0.44 -3.20
N VAL A 36 -3.52 -0.86 -3.50
CA VAL A 36 -4.22 -1.41 -4.66
C VAL A 36 -5.67 -1.61 -4.25
N VAL A 37 -6.58 -0.87 -4.88
CA VAL A 37 -8.03 -0.93 -4.61
C VAL A 37 -8.65 -2.05 -5.46
N SER A 38 -9.76 -2.65 -5.02
CA SER A 38 -10.46 -3.76 -5.70
C SER A 38 -10.71 -3.52 -7.20
N ALA A 39 -11.02 -2.29 -7.61
CA ALA A 39 -11.19 -1.93 -9.02
C ALA A 39 -9.93 -2.16 -9.89
N TRP A 40 -8.77 -2.37 -9.27
CA TRP A 40 -7.52 -2.69 -9.95
C TRP A 40 -7.20 -4.17 -9.88
N ASP A 41 -7.82 -4.92 -8.97
CA ASP A 41 -7.70 -6.37 -8.92
C ASP A 41 -8.24 -6.97 -10.22
N ASP A 42 -9.38 -6.47 -10.69
CA ASP A 42 -9.97 -6.85 -11.98
C ASP A 42 -9.02 -6.52 -13.15
N ARG A 43 -8.45 -5.31 -13.17
CA ARG A 43 -7.48 -4.90 -14.21
C ARG A 43 -6.19 -5.71 -14.18
N ARG A 44 -5.77 -6.16 -12.99
CA ARG A 44 -4.61 -7.06 -12.84
C ARG A 44 -4.96 -8.47 -13.34
N ALA A 45 -6.15 -8.97 -13.04
CA ALA A 45 -6.63 -10.26 -13.52
C ALA A 45 -6.81 -10.29 -15.05
N GLU A 46 -7.29 -9.19 -15.63
CA GLU A 46 -7.48 -9.01 -17.07
C GLU A 46 -6.18 -8.66 -17.82
N GLY A 47 -5.08 -8.36 -17.12
CA GLY A 47 -3.81 -7.97 -17.72
C GLY A 47 -3.78 -6.56 -18.33
N THR A 48 -4.76 -5.72 -18.00
CA THR A 48 -4.92 -4.34 -18.50
C THR A 48 -4.38 -3.29 -17.52
N PHE A 49 -3.73 -3.73 -16.43
CA PHE A 49 -3.18 -2.82 -15.43
C PHE A 49 -2.02 -1.96 -15.99
N PRO A 50 -2.11 -0.63 -15.96
CA PRO A 50 -1.10 0.24 -16.58
C PRO A 50 0.17 0.42 -15.73
N GLY A 51 0.15 -0.02 -14.46
CA GLY A 51 1.31 0.07 -13.57
C GLY A 51 2.25 -1.12 -13.73
N LYS A 52 3.54 -0.90 -13.49
CA LYS A 52 4.53 -1.98 -13.36
C LYS A 52 4.39 -2.61 -11.97
N ILE A 53 4.20 -3.93 -11.92
CA ILE A 53 4.14 -4.74 -10.69
C ILE A 53 5.53 -5.28 -10.39
#